data_AF-A0A9P5RIB2-F1
#
_entry.id   AF-A0A9P5RIB2-F1
#
_cell.length_a   1.000
_cell.length_b   1.000
_cell.length_c   1.000
_cell.angle_alpha   90.00
_cell.angle_beta   90.00
_cell.angle_gamma   90.00
#
_symmetry.space_group_name_H-M   'P 1'
#
loop_
_entity.id
_entity.type
_entity.pdbx_description
1 polymer ?
#
loop_
_entity_poly.entity_id
_entity_poly.type
_entity_poly.pdbx_seq_one_letter_code
_entity_poly.pdbx_strand_id
1 'polypeptide(L)'
;MNSDKTQNKVIVVFKAGTAQEEITKAENDVIAQGGEITQRYTSALLGFAASLPDNSVQALTVHPQVNYIEPDGPVSAYAKGLISA
;
A
#
# COMPACT_ATOMS: atom_id res chain seq x y z
N MET A 1 -5.77 -3.47 -28.37
CA MET A 1 -5.44 -2.67 -27.18
C MET A 1 -5.07 -3.64 -26.08
N ASN A 2 -3.79 -3.68 -25.71
CA ASN A 2 -3.34 -4.51 -24.60
C ASN A 2 -3.86 -3.86 -23.31
N SER A 3 -4.73 -4.58 -22.60
CA SER A 3 -5.09 -4.26 -21.22
C SER A 3 -3.89 -4.56 -20.32
N ASP A 4 -2.84 -3.73 -20.41
CA ASP A 4 -1.93 -3.62 -19.27
C ASP A 4 -2.81 -3.14 -18.12
N LYS A 5 -3.16 -4.07 -17.22
CA LYS A 5 -3.79 -3.72 -15.96
C LYS A 5 -2.77 -2.85 -15.25
N THR A 6 -2.93 -1.52 -15.31
CA THR A 6 -2.12 -0.62 -14.53
C THR A 6 -2.36 -0.99 -13.07
N GLN A 7 -1.35 -1.61 -12.45
CA GLN A 7 -1.38 -1.91 -11.04
C GLN A 7 -0.88 -0.67 -10.31
N ASN A 8 -1.72 -0.10 -9.45
CA ASN A 8 -1.27 0.92 -8.52
C ASN A 8 -0.43 0.27 -7.44
N LYS A 9 0.69 0.91 -7.11
CA LYS A 9 1.46 0.58 -5.91
C LYS A 9 1.17 1.64 -4.86
N VAL A 10 0.64 1.21 -3.72
CA VAL A 10 0.22 2.11 -2.65
C VAL A 10 0.72 1.62 -1.31
N ILE A 11 0.87 2.56 -0.38
CA ILE A 11 1.04 2.31 1.05
C ILE A 11 -0.27 2.72 1.71
N VAL A 12 -0.90 1.78 2.41
CA VAL A 12 -2.12 1.99 3.19
C VAL A 12 -1.74 2.11 4.66
N VAL A 13 -2.04 3.24 5.27
CA VAL A 13 -1.73 3.52 6.67
C VAL A 13 -3.02 3.59 7.48
N PHE A 14 -3.08 2.83 8.56
CA PHE A 14 -4.20 2.79 9.50
C PHE A 14 -3.99 3.74 10.67
N LYS A 15 -5.09 4.07 11.35
CA LYS A 15 -5.06 4.90 12.56
C LYS A 15 -4.29 4.19 13.67
N ALA A 16 -3.70 4.98 14.58
CA ALA A 16 -3.05 4.42 15.75
C ALA A 16 -4.08 3.64 16.60
N GLY A 17 -3.68 2.45 17.07
CA GLY A 17 -4.55 1.59 17.88
C GLY A 17 -5.57 0.76 17.09
N THR A 18 -5.57 0.82 15.76
CA THR A 18 -6.36 -0.12 14.94
C THR A 18 -5.95 -1.57 15.29
N ALA A 19 -6.95 -2.41 15.54
CA ALA A 19 -6.72 -3.82 15.85
C ALA A 19 -6.08 -4.56 14.67
N GLN A 20 -5.13 -5.45 14.96
CA GLN A 20 -4.42 -6.23 13.93
C GLN A 20 -5.38 -7.04 13.05
N GLU A 21 -6.49 -7.52 13.61
CA GLU A 21 -7.51 -8.28 12.89
C GLU A 21 -8.17 -7.47 11.77
N GLU A 22 -8.42 -6.18 11.99
CA GLU A 22 -8.99 -5.27 10.98
C GLU A 22 -8.00 -5.04 9.84
N ILE A 23 -6.70 -4.93 10.16
CA ILE A 23 -5.63 -4.80 9.15
C ILE A 23 -5.52 -6.07 8.32
N THR A 24 -5.51 -7.24 8.98
CA THR A 24 -5.48 -8.55 8.31
C THR A 24 -6.69 -8.75 7.41
N LYS A 25 -7.88 -8.28 7.82
CA LYS A 25 -9.08 -8.31 6.98
C LYS A 25 -8.91 -7.46 5.72
N ALA A 26 -8.41 -6.24 5.86
CA ALA A 26 -8.16 -5.38 4.71
C ALA A 26 -7.09 -5.97 3.75
N GLU A 27 -6.06 -6.62 4.27
CA GLU A 27 -5.09 -7.36 3.45
C GLU A 27 -5.77 -8.47 2.61
N ASN A 28 -6.64 -9.25 3.24
CA ASN A 28 -7.39 -10.32 2.56
C ASN A 28 -8.33 -9.77 1.49
N ASP A 29 -8.98 -8.63 1.75
CA ASP A 29 -9.86 -7.96 0.78
C ASP A 29 -9.07 -7.46 -0.45
N VAL A 30 -7.83 -7.00 -0.26
CA VAL A 30 -6.93 -6.63 -1.37
C VAL A 30 -6.56 -7.86 -2.20
N ILE A 31 -6.19 -8.96 -1.55
CA ILE A 31 -5.84 -10.22 -2.22
C ILE A 31 -7.03 -10.77 -3.01
N ALA A 32 -8.23 -10.73 -2.42
CA ALA A 32 -9.47 -11.19 -3.06
C ALA A 32 -9.82 -10.37 -4.32
N GLN A 33 -9.38 -9.12 -4.39
CA GLN A 33 -9.56 -8.25 -5.55
C GLN A 33 -8.46 -8.40 -6.61
N GLY A 34 -7.56 -9.38 -6.46
CA GLY A 34 -6.44 -9.61 -7.37
C GLY A 34 -5.25 -8.68 -7.12
N GLY A 35 -5.17 -8.10 -5.92
CA GLY A 35 -3.99 -7.39 -5.44
C GLY A 35 -2.98 -8.31 -4.76
N GLU A 36 -1.84 -7.73 -4.39
CA GLU A 36 -0.73 -8.38 -3.72
C GLU A 36 -0.24 -7.49 -2.57
N ILE A 37 0.03 -8.09 -1.41
CA ILE A 37 0.66 -7.41 -0.28
C ILE A 37 2.18 -7.51 -0.43
N THR A 38 2.85 -6.37 -0.63
CA THR A 38 4.28 -6.32 -0.91
C THR A 38 5.12 -6.08 0.33
N GLN A 39 4.58 -5.41 1.36
CA GLN A 39 5.22 -5.17 2.66
C GLN A 39 4.19 -5.03 3.77
N ARG A 40 4.59 -5.33 5.02
CA ARG A 40 3.76 -5.12 6.23
C ARG A 40 4.47 -4.24 7.24
N TYR A 41 3.73 -3.35 7.87
CA TYR A 41 4.21 -2.40 8.88
C TYR A 41 3.46 -2.64 10.20
N THR A 42 4.20 -2.94 11.26
CA THR A 42 3.65 -3.34 12.58
C THR A 42 4.18 -2.50 13.75
N SER A 43 4.97 -1.46 13.47
CA SER A 43 5.67 -0.67 14.49
C SER A 43 5.43 0.83 14.32
N ALA A 44 6.34 1.55 13.66
CA ALA A 44 6.25 3.01 13.47
C ALA A 44 5.00 3.43 12.68
N LEU A 45 4.53 2.55 11.80
CA LEU A 45 3.27 2.64 11.08
C LEU A 45 2.52 1.31 11.26
N LEU A 46 1.19 1.40 11.26
CA LEU A 46 0.30 0.26 11.16
C LEU A 46 -0.27 0.23 9.74
N GLY A 47 -0.02 -0.85 8.99
CA GLY A 47 -0.53 -0.97 7.64
C GLY A 47 0.31 -1.85 6.73
N PHE A 48 0.18 -1.64 5.43
CA PHE A 48 0.87 -2.46 4.43
C PHE A 48 1.09 -1.70 3.12
N ALA A 49 2.07 -2.15 2.35
CA ALA A 49 2.19 -1.78 0.94
C ALA A 49 1.51 -2.84 0.07
N ALA A 50 0.88 -2.42 -1.02
CA ALA A 50 0.17 -3.30 -1.92
C ALA A 50 0.28 -2.87 -3.38
N SER A 51 0.20 -3.87 -4.27
CA SER A 51 -0.01 -3.72 -5.71
C SER A 51 -1.45 -4.15 -6.03
N LEU A 52 -2.27 -3.30 -6.64
CA LEU A 52 -3.68 -3.61 -6.91
C LEU A 52 -4.21 -2.93 -8.18
N PRO A 53 -5.25 -3.49 -8.83
CA PRO A 53 -5.90 -2.85 -9.97
C PRO A 53 -6.46 -1.46 -9.64
N ASP A 54 -6.50 -0.56 -10.62
CA ASP A 54 -6.98 0.83 -10.46
C ASP A 54 -8.33 0.96 -9.75
N ASN A 55 -9.30 0.10 -10.09
CA ASN A 55 -10.64 0.13 -9.53
C ASN A 55 -10.74 -0.35 -8.08
N SER A 56 -9.69 -0.96 -7.53
CA SER A 56 -9.69 -1.53 -6.17
C SER A 56 -9.22 -0.56 -5.08
N VAL A 57 -8.53 0.53 -5.46
CA VAL A 57 -8.02 1.52 -4.48
C VAL A 57 -9.16 2.26 -3.75
N GLN A 58 -10.28 2.51 -4.43
CA GLN A 58 -11.42 3.22 -3.84
C GLN A 58 -12.06 2.46 -2.67
N ALA A 59 -12.06 1.13 -2.70
CA ALA A 59 -12.60 0.34 -1.59
C ALA A 59 -11.80 0.53 -0.29
N LEU A 60 -10.49 0.80 -0.38
CA LEU A 60 -9.65 1.07 0.78
C LEU A 60 -9.88 2.47 1.36
N THR A 61 -10.19 3.46 0.51
CA THR A 61 -10.40 4.85 0.94
C THR A 61 -11.60 5.06 1.85
N VAL A 62 -12.60 4.16 1.80
CA VAL A 62 -13.81 4.24 2.62
C VAL A 62 -13.69 3.45 3.94
N HIS A 63 -12.58 2.74 4.16
CA HIS A 63 -12.40 1.94 5.37
C HIS A 63 -12.24 2.85 6.61
N PRO A 64 -13.06 2.69 7.66
CA PRO A 64 -13.14 3.65 8.76
C PRO A 64 -11.85 3.75 9.60
N GLN A 65 -11.01 2.71 9.55
CA GLN A 65 -9.73 2.66 10.24
C GLN A 65 -8.54 3.14 9.40
N VAL A 66 -8.73 3.37 8.09
CA VAL A 66 -7.66 3.94 7.26
C VAL A 66 -7.47 5.40 7.66
N ASN A 67 -6.21 5.79 7.84
CA ASN A 67 -5.79 7.16 8.11
C ASN A 67 -5.52 7.88 6.79
N TYR A 68 -4.67 7.31 5.95
CA TYR A 68 -4.39 7.80 4.60
C TYR A 68 -3.82 6.69 3.70
N ILE A 69 -3.81 6.96 2.41
CA ILE A 69 -3.20 6.12 1.37
C ILE A 69 -2.25 7.01 0.58
N GLU A 70 -1.03 6.55 0.33
CA GLU A 70 -0.04 7.25 -0.50
C GLU A 70 0.49 6.35 -1.62
N PRO A 71 0.98 6.94 -2.74
CA PRO A 71 1.69 6.17 -3.77
C PRO A 71 2.99 5.58 -3.23
N ASP A 72 3.25 4.31 -3.54
CA ASP A 72 4.53 3.63 -3.26
C ASP A 72 5.52 3.92 -4.41
N GLY A 73 6.22 5.04 -4.28
CA GLY A 73 7.13 5.57 -5.30
C GLY A 73 8.60 5.51 -4.89
N PRO A 74 9.52 5.41 -5.87
CA PRO A 74 10.95 5.43 -5.58
C PRO A 74 11.38 6.78 -5.03
N VAL A 75 12.24 6.76 -4.02
CA VAL A 75 13.02 7.92 -3.57
C VAL A 75 14.44 7.85 -4.14
N SER A 76 15.12 8.99 -4.22
CA SER A 76 16.51 9.06 -4.67
C SER A 76 17.40 9.71 -3.62
N ALA A 77 18.62 9.19 -3.48
CA ALA A 77 19.63 9.81 -2.64
C ALA A 77 20.18 11.05 -3.35
N TYR A 78 20.25 12.17 -2.61
CA TYR A 78 21.00 13.33 -3.07
C TYR A 78 22.45 12.93 -3.27
N ALA A 79 23.02 13.36 -4.40
CA ALA A 79 24.38 13.02 -4.79
C ALA A 79 24.64 11.52 -5.03
N LYS A 80 23.69 10.79 -5.65
CA LYS A 80 23.91 9.43 -6.15
C LYS A 80 25.22 9.26 -6.94
N GLY A 81 25.66 10.29 -7.67
CA GLY A 81 26.95 10.31 -8.39
C GLY A 81 28.20 10.49 -7.52
N LEU A 82 28.07 10.87 -6.24
CA LEU A 82 29.19 10.99 -5.28
C LEU A 82 29.39 9.74 -4.41
N ILE A 83 28.39 8.86 -4.33
CA ILE A 83 28.44 7.60 -3.58
C ILE A 83 28.63 6.36 -4.46
N SER A 84 28.66 6.53 -5.78
CA SER A 84 29.12 5.53 -6.73
C SER A 84 30.65 5.59 -6.82
N ALA A 85 31.32 4.80 -5.99
CA ALA A 85 32.76 4.48 -6.08
C ALA A 85 32.95 3.10 -6.70
#